data_AF-A0A8C6UU51-F1
#
_entry.id   AF-A0A8C6UU51-F1
#
_cell.length_a   1.000
_cell.length_b   1.000
_cell.length_c   1.000
_cell.angle_alpha   90.00
_cell.angle_beta   90.00
_cell.angle_gamma   90.00
#
_symmetry.space_group_name_H-M   'P 1'
#
loop_
_entity.id
_entity.type
_entity.pdbx_description
1 polymer ?
#
loop_
_entity_poly.entity_id
_entity_poly.type
_entity_poly.pdbx_seq_one_letter_code
_entity_poly.pdbx_strand_id
1 'polypeptide(L)'
;EAIKLASGPPPGSLIRAMPVYKKAEHVTEVVKRCPNHELGRDFNDAPASHLIRVEGNNLSQYVDDPVTGRQSVYVPYEAPQVGTEFTTILYNFMCNSSCVGGMNRRPILIIITLETRDGQVLGRRSFEGRICACPGRDRKADEDHFREQQALNESVAKNGSANKRSECSASHTIWTAVNSLLLLTVVLSQVRGRENFELLMRIKDSLELMELVPQPLVESYRQQTQQHEENRPQANLQYGKTLGKVDWIETHHAGL
;
A
#
# COMPACT_ATOMS: atom_id res chain seq x y z
N GLU A 1 3.04 2.16 -13.60
CA GLU A 1 2.00 1.97 -12.58
C GLU A 1 0.63 1.84 -13.22
N ALA A 2 -0.17 0.85 -12.80
CA ALA A 2 -1.54 0.67 -13.25
C ALA A 2 -2.52 1.31 -12.27
N ILE A 3 -3.39 2.17 -12.75
CA ILE A 3 -4.32 2.97 -11.95
C ILE A 3 -5.74 2.52 -12.28
N LYS A 4 -6.35 1.84 -11.30
CA LYS A 4 -7.74 1.41 -11.34
C LYS A 4 -8.56 2.28 -10.41
N LEU A 5 -9.66 2.84 -10.91
CA LEU A 5 -10.61 3.64 -10.14
C LEU A 5 -11.95 2.92 -10.08
N ALA A 6 -12.65 3.00 -8.94
CA ALA A 6 -13.98 2.40 -8.79
C ALA A 6 -15.04 3.15 -9.63
N SER A 7 -14.87 4.46 -9.77
CA SER A 7 -15.70 5.34 -10.59
C SER A 7 -14.82 6.38 -11.27
N GLY A 8 -15.26 6.87 -12.44
CA GLY A 8 -14.56 7.92 -13.17
C GLY A 8 -14.45 9.20 -12.33
N PRO A 9 -13.28 9.86 -12.30
CA PRO A 9 -13.09 11.08 -11.54
C PRO A 9 -13.66 12.29 -12.30
N PRO A 10 -13.81 13.46 -11.64
CA PRO A 10 -14.25 14.67 -12.31
C PRO A 10 -13.37 15.02 -13.53
N PRO A 11 -13.95 15.62 -14.60
CA PRO A 11 -13.19 15.99 -15.79
C PRO A 11 -11.99 16.88 -15.47
N GLY A 12 -10.85 16.55 -16.06
CA GLY A 12 -9.61 17.31 -15.87
C GLY A 12 -8.85 16.98 -14.60
N SER A 13 -9.20 15.90 -13.90
CA SER A 13 -8.39 15.36 -12.79
C SER A 13 -6.97 15.02 -13.25
N LEU A 14 -6.03 15.12 -12.34
CA LEU A 14 -4.60 14.93 -12.56
C LEU A 14 -4.09 13.80 -11.66
N ILE A 15 -3.08 13.07 -12.12
CA ILE A 15 -2.34 12.11 -11.32
C ILE A 15 -0.97 12.70 -11.04
N ARG A 16 -0.60 12.74 -9.76
CA ARG A 16 0.68 13.27 -9.30
C ARG A 16 1.53 12.16 -8.69
N ALA A 17 2.79 12.09 -9.08
CA ALA A 17 3.78 11.23 -8.44
C ALA A 17 4.82 12.09 -7.69
N MET A 18 5.04 11.78 -6.41
CA MET A 18 5.97 12.51 -5.54
C MET A 18 6.81 11.53 -4.68
N PRO A 19 8.14 11.56 -4.77
CA PRO A 19 9.01 10.76 -3.91
C PRO A 19 9.23 11.41 -2.53
N VAL A 20 9.25 10.59 -1.48
CA VAL A 20 9.54 10.99 -0.09
C VAL A 20 10.41 9.93 0.56
N TYR A 21 11.35 10.30 1.44
CA TYR A 21 12.10 9.31 2.22
C TYR A 21 11.19 8.60 3.23
N LYS A 22 11.36 7.28 3.34
CA LYS A 22 10.53 6.42 4.22
C LYS A 22 10.84 6.65 5.71
N LYS A 23 12.11 6.89 6.05
CA LYS A 23 12.55 7.07 7.45
C LYS A 23 12.21 8.47 7.96
N ALA A 24 11.68 8.57 9.18
CA ALA A 24 11.26 9.83 9.80
C ALA A 24 12.38 10.87 9.90
N GLU A 25 13.60 10.43 10.24
CA GLU A 25 14.82 11.26 10.27
C GLU A 25 15.10 12.01 8.96
N HIS A 26 14.63 11.48 7.82
CA HIS A 26 14.90 12.02 6.49
C HIS A 26 13.64 12.56 5.81
N VAL A 27 12.46 12.43 6.43
CA VAL A 27 11.18 12.69 5.76
C VAL A 27 11.03 14.15 5.31
N THR A 28 11.68 15.08 6.02
CA THR A 28 11.70 16.52 5.73
C THR A 28 12.62 16.87 4.56
N GLU A 29 13.58 16.01 4.22
CA GLU A 29 14.49 16.23 3.11
C GLU A 29 13.78 15.99 1.76
N VAL A 30 14.18 16.77 0.75
CA VAL A 30 13.71 16.59 -0.63
C VAL A 30 14.51 15.48 -1.30
N VAL A 31 13.81 14.52 -1.90
CA VAL A 31 14.44 13.48 -2.72
C VAL A 31 14.86 14.10 -4.05
N LYS A 32 16.16 14.14 -4.32
CA LYS A 32 16.76 14.68 -5.54
C LYS A 32 17.70 13.67 -6.19
N ARG A 33 18.01 13.86 -7.48
CA ARG A 33 19.10 13.14 -8.14
C ARG A 33 20.44 13.52 -7.52
N CYS A 34 21.45 12.65 -7.68
CA CYS A 34 22.80 13.02 -7.28
C CYS A 34 23.41 14.03 -8.27
N PRO A 35 24.38 14.86 -7.83
CA PRO A 35 25.03 15.85 -8.69
C PRO A 35 25.62 15.25 -9.97
N ASN A 36 26.16 14.03 -9.91
CA ASN A 36 26.74 13.35 -11.06
C ASN A 36 25.71 13.06 -12.16
N HIS A 37 24.47 12.69 -11.79
CA HIS A 37 23.40 12.43 -12.75
C HIS A 37 22.65 13.70 -13.16
N GLU A 38 22.61 14.72 -12.31
CA GLU A 38 22.00 16.02 -12.63
C GLU A 38 22.81 16.78 -13.70
N LEU A 39 24.14 16.65 -13.69
CA LEU A 39 25.02 17.22 -14.72
C LEU A 39 25.01 16.44 -16.05
N GLY A 40 24.39 15.26 -16.07
CA GLY A 40 24.22 14.46 -17.28
C GLY A 40 23.32 15.17 -18.28
N ARG A 41 23.74 15.25 -19.55
CA ARG A 41 22.90 15.80 -20.61
C ARG A 41 21.80 14.79 -20.96
N ASP A 42 20.68 14.87 -20.28
CA ASP A 42 19.48 14.15 -20.69
C ASP A 42 18.74 14.97 -21.75
N PHE A 43 18.57 14.43 -22.96
CA PHE A 43 17.91 15.10 -24.09
C PHE A 43 16.37 15.05 -24.01
N ASN A 44 15.78 15.33 -22.84
CA ASN A 44 14.32 15.33 -22.67
C ASN A 44 13.84 16.67 -22.09
N ASP A 45 12.58 17.04 -22.38
CA ASP A 45 11.92 18.26 -21.88
C ASP A 45 11.68 18.28 -20.36
N ALA A 46 12.15 17.25 -19.64
CA ALA A 46 12.03 17.13 -18.20
C ALA A 46 13.21 17.81 -17.48
N PRO A 47 12.98 18.55 -16.38
CA PRO A 47 14.05 19.16 -15.61
C PRO A 47 15.09 18.13 -15.14
N ALA A 48 16.37 18.51 -15.21
CA ALA A 48 17.48 17.63 -14.88
C ALA A 48 17.50 17.20 -13.41
N SER A 49 16.92 17.98 -12.50
CA SER A 49 16.91 17.70 -11.06
C SER A 49 15.91 16.61 -10.65
N HIS A 50 14.81 16.44 -11.40
CA HIS A 50 13.70 15.54 -11.04
C HIS A 50 14.09 14.07 -11.11
N LEU A 51 13.85 13.35 -10.01
CA LEU A 51 14.07 11.90 -9.93
C LEU A 51 13.11 11.10 -10.83
N ILE A 52 11.83 11.44 -10.82
CA ILE A 52 10.77 10.71 -11.52
C ILE A 52 10.46 11.45 -12.83
N ARG A 53 10.44 10.71 -13.93
CA ARG A 53 9.97 11.17 -15.24
C ARG A 53 8.84 10.30 -15.75
N VAL A 54 8.07 10.83 -16.69
CA VAL A 54 6.97 10.12 -17.33
C VAL A 54 7.34 9.87 -18.79
N GLU A 55 7.17 8.64 -19.24
CA GLU A 55 7.43 8.23 -20.62
C GLU A 55 6.12 8.10 -21.39
N GLY A 56 6.13 8.46 -22.68
CA GLY A 56 4.98 8.31 -23.57
C GLY A 56 3.84 9.31 -23.32
N ASN A 57 4.06 10.36 -22.52
CA ASN A 57 3.06 11.42 -22.30
C ASN A 57 3.71 12.82 -22.31
N ASN A 58 3.48 13.55 -23.40
CA ASN A 58 4.01 14.90 -23.62
C ASN A 58 3.22 15.99 -22.86
N LEU A 59 2.10 15.64 -22.21
CA LEU A 59 1.33 16.53 -21.35
C LEU A 59 1.78 16.45 -19.89
N SER A 60 2.84 15.69 -19.60
CA SER A 60 3.42 15.62 -18.27
C SER A 60 4.01 16.96 -17.86
N GLN A 61 3.74 17.37 -16.61
CA GLN A 61 4.20 18.64 -16.06
C GLN A 61 5.03 18.41 -14.82
N TYR A 62 6.23 18.98 -14.80
CA TYR A 62 7.17 18.86 -13.71
C TYR A 62 7.05 20.09 -12.81
N VAL A 63 6.83 19.88 -11.52
CA VAL A 63 6.58 20.94 -10.55
C VAL A 63 7.48 20.78 -9.35
N ASP A 64 8.17 21.88 -9.02
CA ASP A 64 8.81 22.10 -7.73
C ASP A 64 7.85 22.88 -6.85
N ASP A 65 7.46 22.30 -5.71
CA ASP A 65 6.59 22.97 -4.75
C ASP A 65 7.30 24.21 -4.18
N PRO A 66 6.72 25.42 -4.29
CA PRO A 66 7.41 26.66 -3.94
C PRO A 66 7.66 26.81 -2.43
N VAL A 67 6.91 26.09 -1.59
CA VAL A 67 7.02 26.18 -0.13
C VAL A 67 7.95 25.11 0.41
N THR A 68 7.76 23.87 -0.03
CA THR A 68 8.47 22.69 0.48
C THR A 68 9.69 22.31 -0.35
N GLY A 69 9.81 22.84 -1.57
CA GLY A 69 10.84 22.46 -2.54
C GLY A 69 10.69 21.02 -3.05
N ARG A 70 9.58 20.34 -2.75
CA ARG A 70 9.35 18.96 -3.16
C ARG A 70 9.08 18.87 -4.66
N GLN A 71 9.77 17.95 -5.30
CA GLN A 71 9.65 17.71 -6.73
C GLN A 71 8.55 16.70 -6.99
N SER A 72 7.70 16.99 -7.97
CA SER A 72 6.64 16.07 -8.38
C SER A 72 6.38 16.19 -9.88
N VAL A 73 5.71 15.17 -10.43
CA VAL A 73 5.26 15.17 -11.82
C VAL A 73 3.76 14.94 -11.86
N TYR A 74 3.07 15.76 -12.64
CA TYR A 74 1.64 15.66 -12.93
C TYR A 74 1.42 15.07 -14.31
N VAL A 75 0.41 14.23 -14.44
CA VAL A 75 -0.05 13.65 -15.69
C VAL A 75 -1.58 13.78 -15.72
N PRO A 76 -2.18 14.33 -16.78
CA PRO A 76 -3.64 14.32 -16.92
C PRO A 76 -4.20 12.91 -16.81
N TYR A 77 -5.28 12.74 -16.04
CA TYR A 77 -5.96 11.45 -16.00
C TYR A 77 -6.65 11.19 -17.34
N GLU A 78 -6.33 10.06 -17.95
CA GLU A 78 -7.01 9.52 -19.11
C GLU A 78 -7.78 8.26 -18.71
N ALA A 79 -9.01 8.14 -19.19
CA ALA A 79 -9.81 6.95 -18.96
C ALA A 79 -9.13 5.71 -19.58
N PRO A 80 -9.30 4.51 -18.99
CA PRO A 80 -8.78 3.28 -19.55
C PRO A 80 -9.22 3.07 -20.99
N GLN A 81 -8.38 2.43 -21.79
CA GLN A 81 -8.74 2.05 -23.16
C GLN A 81 -9.85 0.99 -23.14
N VAL A 82 -10.64 0.93 -24.21
CA VAL A 82 -11.71 -0.07 -24.32
C VAL A 82 -11.12 -1.47 -24.20
N GLY A 83 -11.66 -2.27 -23.27
CA GLY A 83 -11.16 -3.61 -22.97
C GLY A 83 -10.13 -3.69 -21.83
N THR A 84 -9.74 -2.56 -21.22
CA THR A 84 -8.95 -2.55 -19.99
C THR A 84 -9.70 -1.88 -18.84
N GLU A 85 -9.41 -2.31 -17.61
CA GLU A 85 -10.02 -1.75 -16.40
C GLU A 85 -9.13 -0.69 -15.71
N PHE A 86 -7.94 -0.44 -16.26
CA PHE A 86 -6.93 0.41 -15.65
C PHE A 86 -6.21 1.25 -16.69
N THR A 87 -5.73 2.42 -16.24
CA THR A 87 -4.86 3.31 -17.01
C THR A 87 -3.42 3.08 -16.57
N THR A 88 -2.50 2.92 -17.51
CA THR A 88 -1.08 2.70 -17.20
C THR A 88 -0.27 3.97 -17.41
N ILE A 89 0.48 4.38 -16.40
CA ILE A 89 1.48 5.45 -16.51
C ILE A 89 2.87 4.84 -16.42
N LEU A 90 3.72 5.14 -17.38
CA LEU A 90 5.10 4.68 -17.43
C LEU A 90 6.01 5.68 -16.72
N TYR A 91 6.54 5.29 -15.56
CA TYR A 91 7.47 6.12 -14.80
C TYR A 91 8.90 5.65 -15.04
N ASN A 92 9.80 6.60 -15.26
CA ASN A 92 11.24 6.37 -15.36
C ASN A 92 11.95 7.04 -14.18
N PHE A 93 12.87 6.32 -13.54
CA PHE A 93 13.61 6.81 -12.38
C PHE A 93 15.07 7.09 -12.75
N MET A 94 15.45 8.36 -12.67
CA MET A 94 16.67 8.88 -13.29
C MET A 94 17.92 8.82 -12.39
N CYS A 95 17.86 8.06 -11.29
CA CYS A 95 18.97 7.89 -10.36
C CYS A 95 18.82 6.59 -9.56
N ASN A 96 19.92 5.90 -9.31
CA ASN A 96 19.92 4.71 -8.46
C ASN A 96 19.77 5.10 -6.99
N SER A 97 19.10 4.24 -6.20
CA SER A 97 18.96 4.43 -4.76
C SER A 97 20.30 4.50 -4.04
N SER A 98 21.34 3.87 -4.58
CA SER A 98 22.69 3.85 -4.00
C SER A 98 23.56 5.07 -4.31
N CYS A 99 23.10 6.01 -5.13
CA CYS A 99 23.92 7.15 -5.53
C CYS A 99 24.29 8.06 -4.35
N VAL A 100 25.60 8.27 -4.18
CA VAL A 100 26.15 9.19 -3.19
C VAL A 100 25.79 10.63 -3.59
N GLY A 101 25.42 11.46 -2.60
CA GLY A 101 24.98 12.84 -2.83
C GLY A 101 23.54 12.97 -3.36
N GLY A 102 22.83 11.87 -3.58
CA GLY A 102 21.39 11.84 -3.87
C GLY A 102 20.63 11.08 -2.79
N MET A 103 20.00 9.97 -3.17
CA MET A 103 19.29 9.10 -2.22
C MET A 103 20.21 8.42 -1.20
N ASN A 104 21.45 8.08 -1.56
CA ASN A 104 22.47 7.52 -0.65
C ASN A 104 21.98 6.31 0.17
N ARG A 105 21.38 5.32 -0.50
CA ARG A 105 20.82 4.07 0.06
C ARG A 105 19.66 4.27 1.05
N ARG A 106 19.08 5.46 1.13
CA ARG A 106 17.91 5.73 1.96
C ARG A 106 16.65 5.26 1.21
N PRO A 107 15.79 4.43 1.85
CA PRO A 107 14.57 3.95 1.22
C PRO A 107 13.60 5.09 0.97
N ILE A 108 12.91 5.06 -0.18
CA ILE A 108 11.93 6.06 -0.58
C ILE A 108 10.55 5.42 -0.75
N LEU A 109 9.51 6.21 -0.49
CA LEU A 109 8.14 5.95 -0.89
C LEU A 109 7.80 6.84 -2.08
N ILE A 110 7.13 6.26 -3.06
CA ILE A 110 6.50 7.01 -4.14
C ILE A 110 5.03 7.17 -3.78
N ILE A 111 4.61 8.41 -3.60
CA ILE A 111 3.22 8.76 -3.33
C ILE A 111 2.56 9.12 -4.64
N ILE A 112 1.53 8.36 -5.01
CA ILE A 112 0.66 8.63 -6.14
C ILE A 112 -0.64 9.23 -5.61
N THR A 113 -0.97 10.43 -6.04
CA THR A 113 -2.24 11.10 -5.72
C THR A 113 -3.07 11.32 -6.97
N LEU A 114 -4.38 11.15 -6.83
CA LEU A 114 -5.37 11.64 -7.78
C LEU A 114 -5.88 12.97 -7.25
N GLU A 115 -5.75 14.03 -8.02
CA GLU A 115 -6.03 15.40 -7.61
C GLU A 115 -6.98 16.10 -8.61
N THR A 116 -7.81 17.02 -8.12
CA THR A 116 -8.53 17.96 -8.99
C THR A 116 -7.57 19.03 -9.52
N ARG A 117 -8.01 19.83 -10.51
CA ARG A 117 -7.22 20.96 -11.01
C ARG A 117 -6.93 22.02 -9.94
N ASP A 118 -7.79 22.11 -8.93
CA ASP A 118 -7.66 23.04 -7.81
C ASP A 118 -6.72 22.50 -6.71
N GLY A 119 -6.13 21.32 -6.90
CA GLY A 119 -5.20 20.69 -5.95
C GLY A 119 -5.88 19.88 -4.84
N GLN A 120 -7.19 19.63 -4.92
CA GLN A 120 -7.88 18.78 -3.95
C GLN A 120 -7.53 17.30 -4.20
N VAL A 121 -7.04 16.61 -3.18
CA VAL A 121 -6.72 15.18 -3.26
C VAL A 121 -8.01 14.35 -3.19
N LEU A 122 -8.30 13.63 -4.27
CA LEU A 122 -9.42 12.68 -4.39
C LEU A 122 -9.03 11.26 -3.95
N GLY A 123 -7.75 10.92 -4.08
CA GLY A 123 -7.24 9.60 -3.71
C GLY A 123 -5.73 9.60 -3.54
N ARG A 124 -5.22 8.67 -2.74
CA ARG A 124 -3.79 8.50 -2.48
C ARG A 124 -3.44 7.02 -2.37
N ARG A 125 -2.35 6.63 -3.01
CA ARG A 125 -1.68 5.34 -2.87
C ARG A 125 -0.19 5.61 -2.70
N SER A 126 0.51 4.74 -2.01
CA SER A 126 1.98 4.80 -1.96
C SER A 126 2.58 3.41 -2.03
N PHE A 127 3.77 3.32 -2.60
CA PHE A 127 4.56 2.10 -2.64
C PHE A 127 6.04 2.42 -2.40
N GLU A 128 6.78 1.44 -1.91
CA GLU A 128 8.22 1.57 -1.70
C GLU A 128 8.98 1.29 -3.00
N GLY A 129 9.96 2.14 -3.31
CA GLY A 129 10.77 2.04 -4.51
C GLY A 129 12.25 1.83 -4.19
N ARG A 130 12.85 0.78 -4.77
CA ARG A 130 14.31 0.58 -4.80
C ARG A 130 14.80 0.57 -6.24
N ILE A 131 15.52 1.61 -6.63
CA ILE A 131 16.08 1.77 -7.97
C ILE A 131 17.49 1.18 -7.96
N CYS A 132 17.68 0.08 -8.69
CA CYS A 132 18.93 -0.66 -8.73
C CYS A 132 19.21 -1.24 -10.12
N ALA A 133 20.47 -1.58 -10.36
CA ALA A 133 20.91 -2.16 -11.63
C ALA A 133 20.49 -3.63 -11.81
N CYS A 134 20.19 -4.34 -10.73
CA CYS A 134 19.85 -5.77 -10.76
C CYS A 134 18.59 -6.06 -9.92
N PRO A 135 17.38 -5.67 -10.40
CA PRO A 135 16.14 -5.77 -9.62
C PRO A 135 15.84 -7.17 -9.08
N GLY A 136 16.02 -8.21 -9.88
CA GLY A 136 15.73 -9.59 -9.46
C GLY A 136 16.61 -10.09 -8.31
N ARG A 137 17.90 -9.73 -8.32
CA ARG A 137 18.84 -10.09 -7.24
C ARG A 137 18.50 -9.34 -5.96
N ASP A 138 18.34 -8.03 -6.07
CA ASP A 138 18.10 -7.16 -4.91
C ASP A 138 16.73 -7.46 -4.29
N ARG A 139 15.71 -7.76 -5.10
CA ARG A 139 14.41 -8.25 -4.61
C ARG A 139 14.54 -9.53 -3.80
N LYS A 140 15.25 -10.53 -4.34
CA LYS A 140 15.46 -11.80 -3.62
C LYS A 140 16.18 -11.57 -2.29
N ALA A 141 17.23 -10.75 -2.29
CA ALA A 141 17.96 -10.42 -1.08
C ALA A 141 17.08 -9.70 -0.03
N ASP A 142 16.23 -8.76 -0.46
CA ASP A 142 15.33 -8.03 0.42
C ASP A 142 14.22 -8.94 0.99
N GLU A 143 13.65 -9.84 0.16
CA GLU A 143 12.67 -10.85 0.59
C GLU A 143 13.28 -11.87 1.56
N ASP A 144 14.49 -12.35 1.30
CA ASP A 144 15.22 -13.27 2.18
C ASP A 144 15.56 -12.60 3.52
N HIS A 145 16.06 -11.37 3.50
CA HIS A 145 16.33 -10.59 4.72
C HIS A 145 15.05 -10.36 5.54
N PHE A 146 13.93 -10.06 4.88
CA PHE A 146 12.64 -9.90 5.57
C PHE A 146 12.17 -11.20 6.24
N ARG A 147 12.34 -12.35 5.58
CA ARG A 147 12.03 -13.68 6.15
C ARG A 147 12.91 -14.02 7.34
N GLU A 148 14.22 -13.76 7.24
CA GLU A 148 15.16 -13.97 8.35
C GLU A 148 14.83 -13.09 9.55
N GLN A 149 14.49 -11.82 9.31
CA GLN A 149 14.12 -10.88 10.37
C GLN A 149 12.82 -11.28 11.07
N GLN A 150 11.84 -11.83 10.35
CA GLN A 150 10.64 -12.41 10.95
C GLN A 150 10.96 -13.61 11.85
N ALA A 151 11.77 -14.55 11.36
CA ALA A 151 12.16 -15.73 12.14
C ALA A 151 12.91 -15.34 13.44
N LEU A 152 13.77 -14.32 13.37
CA LEU A 152 14.43 -13.76 14.56
C LEU A 152 13.41 -13.17 15.54
N ASN A 153 12.43 -12.40 15.07
CA ASN A 153 11.43 -11.81 15.95
C ASN A 153 10.53 -12.88 16.62
N GLU A 154 10.16 -13.93 15.88
CA GLU A 154 9.41 -15.08 16.42
C GLU A 154 10.22 -15.88 17.45
N SER A 155 11.53 -16.04 17.25
CA SER A 155 12.39 -16.75 18.20
C SER A 155 12.65 -15.96 19.49
N VAL A 156 12.74 -14.63 19.40
CA VAL A 156 12.83 -13.73 20.57
C VAL A 156 11.54 -13.79 21.40
N ALA A 157 10.37 -13.84 20.76
CA ALA A 157 9.09 -13.99 21.45
C ALA A 157 8.96 -15.34 22.21
N LYS A 158 9.61 -16.41 21.73
CA LYS A 158 9.58 -17.73 22.40
C LYS A 158 10.59 -17.88 23.53
N ASN A 159 11.74 -17.21 23.47
CA ASN A 159 12.82 -17.34 24.47
C ASN A 159 12.61 -16.50 25.74
N GLY A 160 11.55 -15.70 25.84
CA GLY A 160 11.21 -14.93 27.05
C GLY A 160 10.59 -15.75 28.19
N SER A 161 10.32 -17.05 28.02
CA SER A 161 9.56 -17.87 29.00
C SER A 161 10.21 -19.22 29.35
N ALA A 162 11.54 -19.30 29.40
CA ALA A 162 12.24 -20.54 29.76
C ALA A 162 12.97 -20.42 31.09
N ASN A 163 12.22 -20.46 32.21
CA ASN A 163 12.79 -20.79 33.52
C ASN A 163 11.80 -21.53 34.42
N LYS A 164 11.60 -22.85 34.21
CA LYS A 164 11.38 -23.91 35.24
C LYS A 164 11.00 -25.28 34.64
N ARG A 165 11.92 -26.24 34.82
CA ARG A 165 11.83 -27.66 35.25
C ARG A 165 10.91 -28.72 34.57
N SER A 166 11.57 -29.89 34.39
CA SER A 166 11.22 -31.30 34.70
C SER A 166 10.27 -32.15 33.83
N GLU A 167 10.87 -33.17 33.21
CA GLU A 167 10.56 -34.61 33.15
C GLU A 167 9.14 -35.20 32.96
N CYS A 168 9.08 -36.18 32.05
CA CYS A 168 8.25 -37.42 31.99
C CYS A 168 6.86 -37.47 31.32
N SER A 169 6.85 -38.20 30.18
CA SER A 169 6.04 -39.38 29.81
C SER A 169 4.53 -39.30 29.48
N ALA A 170 4.24 -39.73 28.25
CA ALA A 170 3.12 -40.54 27.74
C ALA A 170 1.67 -40.00 27.65
N SER A 171 1.20 -40.05 26.39
CA SER A 171 -0.10 -40.54 25.88
C SER A 171 -1.41 -39.76 26.07
N HIS A 172 -2.00 -39.42 24.91
CA HIS A 172 -3.43 -39.31 24.54
C HIS A 172 -4.44 -38.74 25.57
N THR A 173 -5.13 -37.65 25.20
CA THR A 173 -6.60 -37.58 24.93
C THR A 173 -7.06 -36.12 24.80
N ILE A 174 -8.01 -35.91 23.89
CA ILE A 174 -8.72 -34.67 23.56
C ILE A 174 -9.76 -34.34 24.65
N TRP A 175 -9.69 -33.17 25.31
CA TRP A 175 -10.83 -32.27 25.56
C TRP A 175 -10.41 -30.96 26.25
N THR A 176 -10.86 -29.84 25.68
CA THR A 176 -11.23 -28.57 26.35
C THR A 176 -10.40 -28.05 27.53
N ALA A 177 -9.47 -27.13 27.22
CA ALA A 177 -9.08 -26.05 28.14
C ALA A 177 -9.27 -24.71 27.41
N VAL A 178 -10.54 -24.32 27.31
CA VAL A 178 -10.99 -22.99 26.95
C VAL A 178 -10.53 -22.00 28.01
N ASN A 179 -10.12 -20.81 27.57
CA ASN A 179 -10.11 -19.54 28.31
C ASN A 179 -8.88 -19.03 29.09
N SER A 180 -7.63 -19.41 28.80
CA SER A 180 -6.52 -18.63 29.40
C SER A 180 -5.20 -18.51 28.63
N LEU A 181 -5.16 -18.77 27.33
CA LEU A 181 -3.93 -18.64 26.52
C LEU A 181 -4.15 -17.97 25.14
N LEU A 182 -5.18 -17.13 25.02
CA LEU A 182 -5.69 -16.65 23.73
C LEU A 182 -5.07 -15.33 23.24
N LEU A 183 -3.99 -14.85 23.88
CA LEU A 183 -3.45 -13.51 23.60
C LEU A 183 -2.24 -13.47 22.66
N LEU A 184 -1.68 -14.60 22.19
CA LEU A 184 -0.53 -14.55 21.26
C LEU A 184 -0.25 -15.85 20.47
N THR A 185 -1.26 -16.67 20.18
CA THR A 185 -1.08 -17.85 19.30
C THR A 185 -1.57 -17.54 17.89
N VAL A 186 -0.66 -17.21 16.98
CA VAL A 186 -0.96 -17.22 15.54
C VAL A 186 -1.34 -18.65 15.16
N VAL A 187 -2.60 -18.89 14.85
CA VAL A 187 -3.10 -20.18 14.39
C VAL A 187 -2.97 -20.23 12.86
N LEU A 188 -2.16 -21.16 12.36
CA LEU A 188 -2.04 -21.41 10.93
C LEU A 188 -3.24 -22.24 10.45
N SER A 189 -4.15 -21.59 9.72
CA SER A 189 -5.31 -22.21 9.11
C SER A 189 -5.02 -22.56 7.65
N GLN A 190 -5.16 -23.82 7.25
CA GLN A 190 -5.13 -24.21 5.84
C GLN A 190 -6.42 -23.78 5.16
N VAL A 191 -6.32 -22.88 4.18
CA VAL A 191 -7.45 -22.38 3.41
C VAL A 191 -7.38 -22.93 1.99
N ARG A 192 -8.47 -23.53 1.52
CA ARG A 192 -8.59 -24.03 0.16
C ARG A 192 -9.16 -22.93 -0.76
N GLY A 193 -8.46 -22.66 -1.85
CA GLY A 193 -8.85 -21.66 -2.85
C GLY A 193 -8.26 -20.28 -2.54
N ARG A 194 -7.76 -19.62 -3.58
CA ARG A 194 -7.05 -18.35 -3.47
C ARG A 194 -7.97 -17.20 -3.06
N GLU A 195 -9.16 -17.12 -3.64
CA GLU A 195 -10.17 -16.10 -3.30
C GLU A 195 -10.56 -16.16 -1.83
N ASN A 196 -10.77 -17.36 -1.30
CA ASN A 196 -11.08 -17.57 0.11
C ASN A 196 -9.92 -17.12 1.02
N PHE A 197 -8.69 -17.41 0.61
CA PHE A 197 -7.50 -16.97 1.33
C PHE A 197 -7.39 -15.44 1.34
N GLU A 198 -7.56 -14.79 0.19
CA GLU A 198 -7.51 -13.33 0.09
C GLU A 198 -8.62 -12.64 0.90
N LEU A 199 -9.84 -13.20 0.90
CA LEU A 199 -10.94 -12.70 1.73
C LEU A 199 -10.61 -12.82 3.23
N LEU A 200 -10.14 -13.99 3.66
CA LEU A 200 -9.78 -14.21 5.07
C LEU A 200 -8.61 -13.32 5.50
N MET A 201 -7.66 -13.06 4.60
CA MET A 201 -6.58 -12.12 4.86
C MET A 201 -7.09 -10.69 5.04
N ARG A 202 -7.99 -10.21 4.16
CA ARG A 202 -8.60 -8.88 4.32
C ARG A 202 -9.34 -8.73 5.65
N ILE A 203 -10.07 -9.77 6.08
CA ILE A 203 -10.76 -9.78 7.37
C ILE A 203 -9.75 -9.72 8.52
N LYS A 204 -8.71 -10.56 8.49
CA LYS A 204 -7.66 -10.60 9.49
C LYS A 204 -6.98 -9.23 9.66
N ASP A 205 -6.53 -8.62 8.55
CA ASP A 205 -5.86 -7.32 8.58
C ASP A 205 -6.79 -6.20 9.07
N SER A 206 -8.08 -6.28 8.74
CA SER A 206 -9.07 -5.30 9.23
C SER A 206 -9.28 -5.39 10.74
N LEU A 207 -9.28 -6.60 11.31
CA LEU A 207 -9.41 -6.80 12.75
C LEU A 207 -8.18 -6.27 13.51
N GLU A 208 -6.97 -6.50 12.99
CA GLU A 208 -5.73 -5.94 13.55
C GLU A 208 -5.74 -4.40 13.50
N LEU A 209 -6.23 -3.82 12.40
CA LEU A 209 -6.37 -2.36 12.29
C LEU A 209 -7.38 -1.78 13.26
N MET A 210 -8.50 -2.47 13.53
CA MET A 210 -9.51 -2.01 14.50
C MET A 210 -8.96 -1.90 15.91
N GLU A 211 -7.98 -2.72 16.32
CA GLU A 211 -7.33 -2.61 17.63
C GLU A 211 -6.50 -1.33 17.78
N LEU A 212 -6.07 -0.72 16.67
CA LEU A 212 -5.28 0.51 16.66
C LEU A 212 -6.14 1.78 16.60
N VAL A 213 -7.46 1.65 16.41
CA VAL A 213 -8.38 2.79 16.31
C VAL A 213 -8.74 3.30 17.71
N PRO A 214 -8.60 4.62 17.99
CA PRO A 214 -9.01 5.19 19.27
C PRO A 214 -10.50 4.96 19.56
N GLN A 215 -10.82 4.45 20.75
CA GLN A 215 -12.19 4.12 21.18
C GLN A 215 -13.25 5.25 20.99
N PRO A 216 -12.94 6.54 21.23
CA PRO A 216 -13.91 7.61 21.02
C PRO A 216 -14.37 7.72 19.56
N LEU A 217 -13.48 7.40 18.61
CA LEU A 217 -13.80 7.41 17.20
C LEU A 217 -14.68 6.21 16.83
N VAL A 218 -14.41 5.03 17.41
CA VAL A 218 -15.25 3.84 17.26
C VAL A 218 -16.67 4.11 17.76
N GLU A 219 -16.80 4.79 18.90
CA GLU A 219 -18.10 5.18 19.46
C GLU A 219 -18.85 6.17 18.57
N SER A 220 -18.16 7.16 17.98
CA SER A 220 -18.78 8.09 17.03
C SER A 220 -19.34 7.37 15.79
N TYR A 221 -18.60 6.39 15.25
CA TYR A 221 -19.08 5.59 14.12
C TYR A 221 -20.28 4.72 14.51
N ARG A 222 -20.29 4.13 15.71
CA ARG A 222 -21.44 3.36 16.22
C ARG A 222 -22.69 4.21 16.37
N GLN A 223 -22.56 5.42 16.91
CA GLN A 223 -23.67 6.37 17.04
C GLN A 223 -24.20 6.79 15.66
N GLN A 224 -23.30 7.01 14.69
CA GLN A 224 -23.68 7.37 13.32
C GLN A 224 -24.45 6.26 12.61
N THR A 225 -24.06 4.99 12.80
CA THR A 225 -24.79 3.83 12.26
C THR A 225 -26.17 3.69 12.89
N GLN A 226 -26.30 3.85 14.20
CA GLN A 226 -27.59 3.78 14.90
C GLN A 226 -28.55 4.88 14.44
N GLN A 227 -28.06 6.11 14.25
CA GLN A 227 -28.86 7.21 13.70
C GLN A 227 -29.33 6.94 12.25
N HIS A 228 -28.54 6.22 11.45
CA HIS A 228 -28.93 5.79 10.12
C HIS A 228 -29.96 4.65 10.14
N GLU A 229 -29.90 3.76 11.13
CA GLU A 229 -30.88 2.69 11.31
C GLU A 229 -32.23 3.21 11.82
N GLU A 230 -32.26 4.19 12.73
CA GLU A 230 -33.49 4.82 13.21
C GLU A 230 -34.19 5.67 12.13
N ASN A 231 -33.43 6.24 11.20
CA ASN A 231 -33.99 7.01 10.07
C ASN A 231 -34.40 6.15 8.87
N ARG A 232 -34.35 4.82 8.97
CA ARG A 232 -34.79 3.94 7.89
C ARG A 232 -36.33 3.85 7.87
N PRO A 233 -37.03 4.35 6.83
CA PRO A 233 -38.47 4.17 6.74
C PRO A 233 -38.82 2.68 6.68
N GLN A 234 -39.77 2.25 7.50
CA GLN A 234 -40.32 0.89 7.47
C GLN A 234 -41.01 0.63 6.12
N ALA A 235 -40.26 0.11 5.16
CA ALA A 235 -40.82 -0.41 3.93
C ALA A 235 -41.50 -1.74 4.24
N ASN A 236 -42.84 -1.74 4.13
CA ASN A 236 -43.68 -2.92 4.20
C ASN A 236 -43.13 -4.05 3.31
N LEU A 237 -42.94 -5.23 3.90
CA LEU A 237 -42.62 -6.45 3.19
C LEU A 237 -43.79 -6.85 2.29
N GLN A 238 -43.63 -6.70 0.97
CA GLN A 238 -44.45 -7.41 -0.01
C GLN A 238 -43.56 -8.13 -1.01
N TYR A 239 -43.88 -9.41 -1.16
CA TYR A 239 -43.13 -10.46 -1.85
C TYR A 239 -42.65 -10.12 -3.27
N GLY A 240 -41.45 -10.62 -3.58
CA GLY A 240 -41.12 -11.17 -4.90
C GLY A 240 -40.39 -10.24 -5.85
N LYS A 241 -39.06 -10.40 -5.94
CA LYS A 241 -38.30 -10.51 -7.20
C LYS A 241 -36.85 -10.89 -6.88
N THR A 242 -36.35 -11.83 -7.68
CA THR A 242 -35.03 -12.44 -7.66
C THR A 242 -33.90 -11.44 -7.40
N LEU A 243 -33.13 -11.62 -6.32
CA LEU A 243 -31.82 -10.98 -6.21
C LEU A 243 -30.92 -11.58 -7.29
N GLY A 244 -30.59 -10.77 -8.29
CA GLY A 244 -29.53 -11.06 -9.24
C GLY A 244 -28.21 -11.26 -8.49
N LYS A 245 -27.38 -12.15 -9.03
CA LYS A 245 -25.99 -12.39 -8.64
C LYS A 245 -25.28 -11.06 -8.36
N VAL A 246 -24.75 -10.94 -7.14
CA VAL A 246 -23.77 -9.90 -6.82
C VAL A 246 -22.44 -10.41 -7.36
N ASP A 247 -21.98 -9.81 -8.45
CA ASP A 247 -20.68 -10.15 -9.03
C ASP A 247 -19.57 -9.60 -8.13
N TRP A 248 -18.71 -10.52 -7.66
CA TRP A 248 -17.55 -10.20 -6.84
C TRP A 248 -16.42 -9.67 -7.73
N ILE A 249 -15.83 -8.54 -7.33
CA ILE A 249 -14.69 -7.92 -8.01
C ILE A 249 -13.42 -8.73 -7.68
N GLU A 250 -12.92 -9.48 -8.66
CA GLU A 250 -11.58 -10.04 -8.67
C GLU A 250 -10.58 -9.06 -9.30
N THR A 251 -9.38 -8.97 -8.73
CA THR A 251 -8.25 -8.27 -9.38
C THR A 251 -7.04 -9.18 -9.32
N HIS A 252 -6.62 -9.66 -10.49
CA HIS A 252 -5.40 -10.44 -10.64
C HIS A 252 -4.17 -9.52 -10.55
N HIS A 253 -3.24 -9.88 -9.66
CA HIS A 253 -1.87 -9.41 -9.73
C HIS A 253 -1.18 -10.05 -10.96
N ALA A 254 -0.91 -9.25 -11.99
CA ALA A 254 0.06 -9.61 -13.01
C ALA A 254 1.46 -9.43 -12.41
N GLY A 255 2.15 -10.55 -12.20
CA GLY A 255 3.56 -10.57 -11.83
C GLY A 255 4.44 -10.15 -13.00
N LEU A 256 5.50 -9.42 -12.66
CA LEU A 256 6.76 -9.37 -13.40
C LEU A 256 7.81 -10.16 -12.62
#